data_AF-W2P323-F1
#
_entry.id   AF-W2P323-F1
#
_cell.length_a   1.000
_cell.length_b   1.000
_cell.length_c   1.000
_cell.angle_alpha   90.00
_cell.angle_beta   90.00
_cell.angle_gamma   90.00
#
_symmetry.space_group_name_H-M   'P 1'
#
loop_
_entity.id
_entity.type
_entity.pdbx_description
1 polymer ?
#
loop_
_entity_poly.entity_id
_entity_poly.type
_entity_poly.pdbx_seq_one_letter_code
_entity_poly.pdbx_strand_id
1 'polypeptide(L)'
;MEAWVRDKVSRLNLDASVYVEYALGLLQDEDMDVSERVASVIAVFSGAADGLVAQDVLDQTLDETKMTQDVEKLLQAEQQQSQQEAELRLAEKQMKDLQIREKQRQEAEEAAERERQKAANRLKNMTREEIAA
;
A
#
# COMPACT_ATOMS: atom_id res chain seq x y z
N MET A 1 5.05 10.43 5.87
CA MET A 1 5.90 11.65 5.88
C MET A 1 5.13 12.97 6.03
N GLU A 2 4.13 13.27 5.19
CA GLU A 2 3.47 14.58 5.09
C GLU A 2 2.96 15.18 6.41
N ALA A 3 2.23 14.41 7.22
CA ALA A 3 1.67 14.92 8.47
C ALA A 3 2.74 15.42 9.44
N TRP A 4 3.91 14.76 9.45
CA TRP A 4 5.05 15.17 10.26
C TRP A 4 5.64 16.50 9.75
N VAL A 5 5.78 16.66 8.43
CA VAL A 5 6.23 17.93 7.83
C VAL A 5 5.25 19.06 8.15
N ARG A 6 3.94 18.82 8.04
CA ARG A 6 2.89 19.80 8.37
C ARG A 6 2.94 20.26 9.83
N ASP A 7 3.21 19.35 10.76
CA ASP A 7 3.41 19.70 12.19
C ASP A 7 4.62 20.63 12.36
N LYS A 8 5.76 20.33 11.73
CA LYS A 8 6.96 21.19 11.78
C LYS A 8 6.70 22.58 11.20
N VAL A 9 6.13 22.65 10.01
CA VAL A 9 5.75 23.91 9.34
C VAL A 9 4.81 24.73 10.22
N SER A 10 3.82 24.09 10.83
CA SER A 10 2.88 24.77 11.73
C SER A 10 3.56 25.31 12.99
N ARG A 11 4.50 24.58 13.60
CA ARG A 11 5.24 25.02 14.80
C ARG A 11 6.13 26.22 14.53
N LEU A 12 6.64 26.32 13.30
CA LEU A 12 7.50 27.40 12.84
C LEU A 12 6.73 28.59 12.27
N ASN A 13 5.39 28.56 12.33
CA ASN A 13 4.51 29.59 11.76
C ASN A 13 4.79 29.86 10.26
N LEU A 14 5.15 28.81 9.53
CA LEU A 14 5.44 28.87 8.09
C LEU A 14 4.18 28.60 7.25
N ASP A 15 4.16 29.11 6.03
CA ASP A 15 3.08 28.88 5.08
C ASP A 15 3.08 27.42 4.58
N ALA A 16 2.06 26.67 4.96
CA ALA A 16 1.92 25.26 4.57
C ALA A 16 1.73 25.04 3.07
N SER A 17 1.23 26.03 2.33
CA SER A 17 1.09 25.91 0.87
C SER A 17 2.43 25.94 0.14
N VAL A 18 3.47 26.52 0.76
CA VAL A 18 4.80 26.67 0.17
C VAL A 18 5.75 25.61 0.71
N TYR A 19 5.82 25.47 2.04
CA TYR A 19 6.91 24.74 2.68
C TYR A 19 6.66 23.23 2.82
N VAL A 20 5.41 22.78 2.76
CA VAL A 20 5.10 21.34 2.91
C VAL A 20 5.58 20.56 1.68
N GLU A 21 5.17 20.97 0.47
CA GLU A 21 5.58 20.29 -0.76
C GLU A 21 7.08 20.40 -0.99
N TYR A 22 7.65 21.57 -0.72
CA TYR A 22 9.08 21.78 -0.87
C TYR A 22 9.92 20.88 0.06
N ALA A 23 9.56 20.82 1.35
CA ALA A 23 10.27 19.95 2.29
C ALA A 23 10.05 18.46 1.99
N LEU A 24 8.86 18.07 1.52
CA LEU A 24 8.63 16.70 1.06
C LEU A 24 9.53 16.33 -0.11
N GLY A 25 9.69 17.23 -1.09
CA GLY A 25 10.61 17.03 -2.22
C GLY A 25 12.04 16.77 -1.77
N LEU A 26 12.54 17.53 -0.80
CA LEU A 26 13.89 17.32 -0.24
C LEU A 26 14.02 15.99 0.50
N LEU A 27 13.02 15.61 1.30
CA LEU A 27 13.06 14.37 2.09
C LEU A 27 12.95 13.12 1.21
N GLN A 28 12.29 13.24 0.06
CA GLN A 28 12.10 12.17 -0.92
C GLN A 28 13.24 12.05 -1.94
N ASP A 29 14.24 12.94 -1.90
CA ASP A 29 15.38 12.89 -2.81
C ASP A 29 16.27 11.67 -2.52
N GLU A 30 16.05 10.57 -3.27
CA GLU A 30 16.74 9.30 -3.07
C GLU A 30 18.26 9.36 -3.31
N ASP A 31 18.76 10.40 -3.98
CA ASP A 31 20.18 10.53 -4.33
C ASP A 31 21.04 11.01 -3.15
N MET A 32 20.42 11.51 -2.07
CA MET A 32 21.11 12.05 -0.89
C MET A 32 20.93 11.17 0.34
N ASP A 33 21.87 11.21 1.29
CA ASP A 33 21.69 10.54 2.59
C ASP A 33 20.60 11.24 3.43
N VAL A 34 19.90 10.49 4.28
CA VAL A 34 18.77 11.03 5.09
C VAL A 34 19.19 12.22 5.95
N SER A 35 20.40 12.18 6.53
CA SER A 35 20.95 13.29 7.30
C SER A 35 21.13 14.55 6.43
N GLU A 36 21.57 14.42 5.19
CA GLU A 36 21.76 15.56 4.28
C GLU A 36 20.42 16.14 3.83
N ARG A 37 19.41 15.28 3.58
CA ARG A 37 18.05 15.71 3.28
C ARG A 37 17.45 16.50 4.45
N VAL A 38 17.61 15.99 5.67
CA VAL A 38 17.14 16.64 6.89
C VAL A 38 17.87 17.96 7.14
N ALA A 39 19.19 18.00 6.98
CA ALA A 39 19.98 19.22 7.08
C ALA A 39 19.50 20.27 6.06
N SER A 40 19.19 19.86 4.84
CA SER A 40 18.64 20.75 3.80
C SER A 40 17.28 21.34 4.20
N VAL A 41 16.39 20.51 4.75
CA VAL A 41 15.09 20.98 5.28
C VAL A 41 15.30 21.96 6.45
N ILE A 42 16.21 21.65 7.38
CA ILE A 42 16.53 22.52 8.52
C ILE A 42 17.08 23.86 8.05
N ALA A 43 17.97 23.88 7.06
CA ALA A 43 18.52 25.12 6.51
C ALA A 43 17.41 26.01 5.90
N VAL A 44 16.46 25.41 5.19
CA VAL A 44 15.34 26.13 4.58
C VAL A 44 14.38 26.64 5.66
N PHE A 45 14.02 25.79 6.61
CA PHE A 45 13.09 26.16 7.68
C PHE A 45 13.68 27.18 8.64
N SER A 46 14.97 27.09 8.98
CA SER A 46 15.63 28.06 9.85
C SER A 46 15.70 29.44 9.20
N GLY A 47 16.06 29.53 7.92
CA GLY A 47 16.07 30.80 7.18
C GLY A 47 14.66 31.39 6.99
N ALA A 48 13.65 30.54 6.79
CA ALA A 48 12.28 30.99 6.60
C ALA A 48 11.58 31.40 7.91
N ALA A 49 11.94 30.78 9.03
CA ALA A 49 11.32 31.01 10.33
C ALA A 49 12.06 32.09 11.16
N ASP A 50 13.17 32.64 10.64
CA ASP A 50 13.93 33.69 11.32
C ASP A 50 13.04 34.90 11.63
N GLY A 51 13.01 35.30 12.90
CA GLY A 51 12.13 36.35 13.40
C GLY A 51 10.63 36.04 13.44
N LEU A 52 10.18 34.87 12.95
CA LEU A 52 8.77 34.45 13.00
C LEU A 52 8.42 33.73 14.30
N VAL A 53 9.38 33.04 14.89
CA VAL A 53 9.25 32.31 16.16
C VAL A 53 10.43 32.61 17.08
N ALA A 54 10.28 32.31 18.37
CA ALA A 54 11.37 32.44 19.33
C ALA A 54 12.47 31.41 19.07
N GLN A 55 13.72 31.76 19.37
CA GLN A 55 14.89 30.92 19.09
C GLN A 55 14.79 29.53 19.74
N ASP A 56 14.24 29.45 20.95
CA ASP A 56 14.04 28.19 21.67
C ASP A 56 13.03 27.27 20.95
N VAL A 57 12.00 27.84 20.32
CA VAL A 57 11.04 27.09 19.50
C VAL A 57 11.73 26.58 18.22
N LEU A 58 12.57 27.41 17.60
CA LEU A 58 13.39 27.04 16.45
C LEU A 58 14.30 25.86 16.78
N ASP A 59 15.12 25.98 17.84
CA ASP A 59 16.08 24.97 18.29
C ASP A 59 15.39 23.65 18.68
N GLN A 60 14.24 23.71 19.37
CA GLN A 60 13.48 22.52 19.75
C GLN A 60 12.79 21.84 18.55
N THR A 61 12.37 22.63 17.57
CA THR A 61 11.63 22.10 16.40
C THR A 61 12.57 21.52 15.35
N LEU A 62 13.73 22.17 15.17
CA LEU A 62 14.77 21.87 14.17
C LEU A 62 15.99 21.14 14.76
N ASP A 63 15.74 20.15 15.61
CA ASP A 63 16.80 19.25 16.11
C ASP A 63 17.18 18.23 15.03
N GLU A 64 18.37 18.39 14.45
CA GLU A 64 18.88 17.54 13.37
C GLU A 64 18.94 16.05 13.74
N THR A 65 19.40 15.73 14.96
CA THR A 65 19.53 14.34 15.39
C THR A 65 18.16 13.69 15.50
N LYS A 66 17.22 14.39 16.15
CA LYS A 66 15.85 13.90 16.32
C LYS A 66 15.10 13.82 14.99
N MET A 67 15.23 14.83 14.14
CA MET A 67 14.58 14.86 12.84
C MET A 67 15.10 13.75 11.93
N THR A 68 16.41 13.48 11.94
CA THR A 68 17.00 12.35 11.20
C THR A 68 16.39 11.03 11.66
N GLN A 69 16.36 10.77 12.96
CA GLN A 69 15.76 9.54 13.51
C GLN A 69 14.26 9.42 13.20
N ASP A 70 13.51 10.52 13.26
CA ASP A 70 12.09 10.53 12.95
C ASP A 70 11.85 10.22 11.46
N VAL A 71 12.65 10.82 10.56
CA VAL A 71 12.53 10.60 9.12
C VAL A 71 12.93 9.16 8.75
N GLU A 72 14.01 8.63 9.32
CA GLU A 72 14.40 7.22 9.11
C GLU A 72 13.27 6.25 9.49
N LYS A 73 12.63 6.45 10.65
CA LYS A 73 11.49 5.65 11.09
C LYS A 73 10.32 5.74 10.13
N LEU A 74 10.03 6.94 9.64
CA LEU A 74 8.92 7.17 8.72
C LEU A 74 9.18 6.52 7.36
N LEU A 75 10.39 6.63 6.83
CA LEU A 75 10.80 5.95 5.59
C LEU A 75 10.75 4.42 5.74
N GLN A 76 11.22 3.90 6.88
CA GLN A 76 11.13 2.47 7.17
C GLN A 76 9.68 1.99 7.25
N ALA A 77 8.79 2.76 7.89
CA ALA A 77 7.37 2.44 7.97
C ALA A 77 6.70 2.44 6.59
N GLU A 78 7.02 3.42 5.73
CA GLU A 78 6.52 3.49 4.36
C GLU A 78 7.00 2.29 3.52
N GLN A 79 8.26 1.90 3.66
CA GLN A 79 8.80 0.72 2.99
C GLN A 79 8.11 -0.58 3.44
N GLN A 80 7.90 -0.75 4.74
CA GLN A 80 7.20 -1.91 5.29
C GLN A 80 5.74 -1.97 4.83
N GLN A 81 5.04 -0.83 4.81
CA GLN A 81 3.69 -0.75 4.31
C GLN A 81 3.61 -1.14 2.84
N SER A 82 4.53 -0.64 2.01
CA SER A 82 4.59 -0.98 0.59
C SER A 82 4.82 -2.49 0.36
N GLN A 83 5.69 -3.12 1.15
CA GLN A 83 5.92 -4.56 1.10
C GLN A 83 4.65 -5.35 1.48
N GLN A 84 3.97 -4.96 2.56
CA GLN A 84 2.73 -5.61 2.98
C GLN A 84 1.61 -5.46 1.94
N GLU A 85 1.48 -4.29 1.32
CA GLU A 85 0.52 -4.06 0.24
C GLU A 85 0.82 -4.93 -0.99
N ALA A 86 2.11 -5.10 -1.34
CA ALA A 86 2.51 -5.98 -2.42
C ALA A 86 2.19 -7.46 -2.13
N GLU A 87 2.46 -7.92 -0.91
CA GLU A 87 2.13 -9.28 -0.46
C GLU A 87 0.63 -9.54 -0.45
N LEU A 88 -0.18 -8.59 0.05
CA LEU A 88 -1.64 -8.68 0.02
C LEU A 88 -2.17 -8.76 -1.41
N ARG A 89 -1.68 -7.93 -2.33
CA ARG A 89 -2.07 -7.99 -3.75
C ARG A 89 -1.74 -9.34 -4.38
N LEU A 90 -0.59 -9.93 -4.03
CA LEU A 90 -0.20 -11.25 -4.51
C LEU A 90 -1.15 -12.33 -3.97
N ALA A 91 -1.45 -12.30 -2.66
CA ALA A 91 -2.35 -13.24 -2.01
C ALA A 91 -3.78 -13.15 -2.59
N GLU A 92 -4.29 -11.93 -2.81
CA GLU A 92 -5.59 -11.71 -3.46
C GLU A 92 -5.64 -12.31 -4.87
N LYS A 93 -4.57 -12.16 -5.64
CA LYS A 93 -4.48 -12.74 -6.99
C LYS A 93 -4.51 -14.26 -6.93
N GLN A 94 -3.70 -14.87 -6.05
CA GLN A 94 -3.68 -16.32 -5.88
C GLN A 94 -5.03 -16.87 -5.42
N MET A 95 -5.72 -16.16 -4.52
CA MET A 95 -7.06 -16.55 -4.07
C MET A 95 -8.07 -16.52 -5.22
N LYS A 96 -8.07 -15.47 -6.05
CA LYS A 96 -8.93 -15.38 -7.23
C LYS A 96 -8.66 -16.50 -8.23
N ASP A 97 -7.38 -16.82 -8.48
CA ASP A 97 -7.00 -17.91 -9.39
C ASP A 97 -7.50 -19.27 -8.87
N LEU A 98 -7.40 -19.52 -7.56
CA LEU A 98 -7.92 -20.74 -6.93
C LEU A 98 -9.45 -20.82 -7.04
N GLN A 99 -10.17 -19.72 -6.79
CA GLN A 99 -11.62 -19.66 -6.93
C GLN A 99 -12.08 -19.97 -8.37
N ILE A 100 -11.35 -19.47 -9.37
CA ILE A 100 -11.65 -19.77 -10.78
C ILE A 100 -11.48 -21.25 -11.08
N ARG A 101 -10.37 -21.86 -10.64
CA ARG A 101 -10.12 -23.30 -10.85
C ARG A 101 -11.16 -24.17 -10.15
N GLU A 102 -11.54 -23.80 -8.93
CA GLU A 102 -12.58 -24.51 -8.18
C GLU A 102 -13.93 -24.44 -8.91
N LYS A 103 -14.30 -23.26 -9.41
CA LYS A 103 -15.53 -23.08 -10.20
C LYS A 103 -15.52 -23.93 -11.47
N GLN A 104 -14.40 -23.93 -12.20
CA GLN A 104 -14.25 -24.76 -13.41
C GLN A 104 -14.36 -26.26 -13.08
N ARG A 105 -13.82 -26.72 -11.94
CA ARG A 105 -13.96 -28.10 -11.50
C ARG A 105 -15.42 -28.45 -11.22
N GLN A 106 -16.13 -27.60 -10.47
CA GLN A 106 -17.55 -27.81 -10.15
C GLN A 106 -18.41 -27.86 -11.42
N GLU A 107 -18.21 -26.93 -12.36
CA GLU A 107 -18.93 -26.93 -13.64
C GLU A 107 -18.67 -28.20 -14.46
N ALA A 108 -17.43 -28.72 -14.46
CA ALA A 108 -17.07 -29.96 -15.13
C ALA A 108 -17.69 -31.21 -14.47
N GLU A 109 -17.70 -31.26 -13.13
CA GLU A 109 -18.32 -32.34 -12.36
C GLU A 109 -19.84 -32.37 -12.59
N GLU A 110 -20.51 -31.22 -12.53
CA GLU A 110 -21.95 -31.12 -12.82
C GLU A 110 -22.27 -31.56 -14.26
N ALA A 111 -21.47 -31.16 -15.24
CA ALA A 111 -21.67 -31.57 -16.63
C ALA A 111 -21.50 -33.09 -16.80
N ALA A 112 -20.48 -33.67 -16.16
CA ALA A 112 -20.24 -35.11 -16.18
C ALA A 112 -21.38 -35.89 -15.51
N GLU A 113 -21.91 -35.39 -14.39
CA GLU A 113 -23.05 -36.01 -13.71
C GLU A 113 -24.32 -35.96 -14.56
N ARG A 114 -24.62 -34.81 -15.18
CA ARG A 114 -25.76 -34.68 -16.10
C ARG A 114 -25.65 -35.64 -17.28
N GLU A 115 -24.47 -35.81 -17.89
CA GLU A 115 -24.28 -36.77 -18.97
C GLU A 115 -24.41 -38.23 -18.50
N ARG A 116 -23.89 -38.58 -17.32
CA ARG A 116 -24.11 -39.92 -16.73
C ARG A 116 -25.59 -40.20 -16.50
N GLN A 117 -26.34 -39.23 -15.97
CA GLN A 117 -27.79 -39.37 -15.78
C GLN A 117 -28.53 -39.53 -17.11
N LYS A 118 -28.20 -38.74 -18.14
CA LYS A 118 -28.78 -38.89 -19.49
C LYS A 118 -28.46 -40.25 -20.11
N ALA A 119 -27.23 -40.75 -19.97
CA ALA A 119 -26.85 -42.07 -20.46
C ALA A 119 -27.59 -43.20 -19.74
N ALA A 120 -27.69 -43.14 -18.40
CA ALA A 120 -28.43 -44.09 -17.60
C ALA A 120 -29.94 -44.10 -17.96
N ASN A 121 -30.54 -42.93 -18.19
CA ASN A 121 -31.94 -42.82 -18.63
C ASN A 121 -32.16 -43.42 -20.02
N ARG A 122 -31.24 -43.19 -20.98
CA ARG A 122 -31.29 -43.82 -22.31
C ARG A 122 -31.26 -45.35 -22.23
N LEU A 123 -30.35 -45.91 -21.44
CA LEU A 123 -30.25 -47.36 -21.23
C LEU A 123 -31.52 -47.96 -20.60
N LYS A 124 -32.10 -47.29 -19.60
CA LYS A 124 -33.37 -47.71 -18.98
C LYS A 124 -34.55 -47.69 -19.94
N ASN A 125 -34.59 -46.75 -20.89
CA ASN A 125 -35.68 -46.67 -21.85
C ASN A 125 -35.55 -47.75 -22.94
N MET A 126 -34.35 -47.98 -23.48
CA MET A 126 -34.11 -49.06 -24.45
C MET A 126 -34.47 -50.43 -23.88
N THR A 127 -34.03 -50.72 -22.65
CA THR A 127 -34.36 -52.00 -21.99
C THR A 127 -35.85 -52.18 -21.71
N ARG A 128 -36.63 -51.10 -21.55
CA ARG A 128 -38.09 -51.18 -21.42
C ARG A 128 -38.78 -51.42 -22.76
N GLU A 129 -38.29 -50.83 -23.84
CA GLU A 129 -38.80 -51.05 -25.19
C GLU A 129 -38.51 -52.47 -25.69
N GLU A 130 -37.36 -53.04 -25.37
CA GLU A 130 -37.02 -54.45 -25.69
C GLU A 130 -37.83 -55.49 -24.91
N ILE A 131 -38.33 -55.16 -23.71
CA ILE A 131 -39.19 -56.05 -22.91
C ILE A 131 -40.66 -55.96 -23.33
N ALA A 132 -41.06 -54.85 -23.98
CA ALA A 132 -42.44 -54.59 -24.40
C ALA A 132 -42.73 -55.00 -25.87
N ALA A 133 -41.71 -55.39 -26.63
CA ALA A 133 -41.80 -55.91 -27.99
C ALA A 133 -41.83 -57.46 -28.00
#